data_AF-A0A9W8MWC8-F1
#
_entry.id   AF-A0A9W8MWC8-F1
#
_cell.length_a   1.000
_cell.length_b   1.000
_cell.length_c   1.000
_cell.angle_alpha   90.00
_cell.angle_beta   90.00
_cell.angle_gamma   90.00
#
_symmetry.space_group_name_H-M   'P 1'
#
loop_
_entity.id
_entity.type
_entity.pdbx_description
1 polymer ?
#
loop_
_entity_poly.entity_id
_entity_poly.type
_entity_poly.pdbx_seq_one_letter_code
_entity_poly.pdbx_strand_id
1 'polypeptide(L)'
;MGGVGRRETNAGLVRARFELSLLPEHAGSPSPVLVLRILELLEPVRRRITNAEQRMPLPQAGSLLYKIDPFSGQPKLWTYALDRWADGDTFKRFVATCEGP
;
A
#
# COMPACT_ATOMS: atom_id res chain seq x y z
N MET A 1 28.99 14.87 -9.33
CA MET A 1 28.18 14.85 -8.10
C MET A 1 26.71 14.78 -8.48
N GLY A 2 26.10 13.58 -8.47
CA GLY A 2 24.69 13.40 -8.78
C GLY A 2 23.92 13.15 -7.49
N GLY A 3 23.11 14.12 -7.06
CA GLY A 3 22.34 14.04 -5.82
C GLY A 3 21.32 12.91 -5.88
N VAL A 4 21.37 12.02 -4.88
CA VAL A 4 20.34 11.03 -4.61
C VAL A 4 19.06 11.80 -4.24
N GLY A 5 18.14 11.93 -5.19
CA GLY A 5 16.82 12.49 -4.95
C GLY A 5 16.09 11.62 -3.92
N ARG A 6 16.11 12.06 -2.67
CA ARG A 6 15.38 11.40 -1.57
C ARG A 6 13.90 11.49 -1.94
N ARG A 7 13.28 10.35 -2.28
CA ARG A 7 11.81 10.26 -2.37
C ARG A 7 11.29 10.48 -0.96
N GLU A 8 10.84 11.69 -0.68
CA GLU A 8 10.19 12.02 0.57
C GLU A 8 8.77 11.47 0.51
N THR A 9 8.52 10.38 1.22
CA THR A 9 7.18 9.82 1.41
C THR A 9 6.62 10.26 2.76
N ASN A 10 5.30 10.16 2.91
CA ASN A 10 4.64 10.16 4.23
C ASN A 10 5.47 9.33 5.24
N ALA A 11 5.79 9.94 6.39
CA ALA A 11 6.56 9.29 7.45
C ALA A 11 5.61 8.88 8.58
N GLY A 12 5.59 7.59 8.90
CA GLY A 12 4.81 7.01 9.99
C GLY A 12 4.84 5.49 9.90
N LEU A 13 4.39 4.84 10.96
CA LEU A 13 4.36 3.39 11.08
C LEU A 13 2.93 2.93 11.32
N VAL A 14 2.49 1.95 10.54
CA VAL A 14 1.17 1.36 10.65
C VAL A 14 1.31 -0.15 10.73
N ARG A 15 0.48 -0.77 11.57
CA ARG A 15 0.29 -2.23 11.52
C ARG A 15 -0.87 -2.51 10.58
N ALA A 16 -0.66 -3.41 9.63
CA ALA A 16 -1.68 -3.79 8.66
C ALA A 16 -1.80 -5.31 8.53
N ARG A 17 -2.92 -5.77 7.97
CA ARG A 17 -3.19 -7.18 7.66
C ARG A 17 -3.67 -7.31 6.21
N PHE A 18 -3.28 -8.40 5.56
CA PHE A 18 -3.87 -8.80 4.28
C PHE A 18 -5.29 -9.35 4.47
N GLU A 19 -6.20 -8.91 3.62
CA GLU A 19 -7.57 -9.41 3.56
C GLU A 19 -7.93 -9.77 2.13
N LEU A 20 -8.73 -10.81 1.94
CA LEU A 20 -9.40 -11.03 0.66
C LEU A 20 -10.36 -9.87 0.43
N SER A 21 -10.29 -9.29 -0.77
CA SER A 21 -11.10 -8.15 -1.13
C SER A 21 -12.54 -8.56 -1.37
N LEU A 22 -13.46 -7.83 -0.74
CA LEU A 22 -14.90 -7.93 -0.94
C LEU A 22 -15.44 -6.72 -1.72
N LEU A 23 -14.56 -5.94 -2.33
CA LEU A 23 -14.95 -4.74 -3.07
C LEU A 23 -15.65 -5.12 -4.38
N PRO A 24 -16.77 -4.45 -4.75
CA PRO A 24 -17.52 -4.78 -5.96
C PRO A 24 -16.68 -4.76 -7.24
N GLU A 25 -15.73 -3.83 -7.35
CA GLU A 25 -14.82 -3.72 -8.49
C GLU A 25 -13.87 -4.92 -8.65
N HIS A 26 -13.69 -5.73 -7.60
CA HIS A 26 -12.87 -6.94 -7.63
C HIS A 26 -13.69 -8.23 -7.77
N ALA A 27 -15.03 -8.16 -7.69
CA ALA A 27 -15.89 -9.34 -7.76
C ALA A 27 -15.82 -10.06 -9.13
N GLY A 28 -15.54 -9.31 -10.20
CA GLY A 28 -15.33 -9.85 -11.55
C GLY A 28 -13.88 -10.23 -11.88
N SER A 29 -12.96 -10.08 -10.92
CA SER A 29 -11.56 -10.43 -11.14
C SER A 29 -11.42 -11.94 -11.38
N PRO A 30 -10.64 -12.39 -12.38
CA PRO A 30 -10.40 -13.81 -12.64
C PRO A 30 -9.60 -14.51 -11.53
N SER A 31 -9.12 -13.75 -10.55
CA SER A 31 -8.33 -14.25 -9.43
C SER A 31 -8.66 -13.48 -8.15
N PRO A 32 -8.59 -14.13 -6.97
CA PRO A 32 -8.83 -13.44 -5.71
C PRO A 32 -7.86 -12.27 -5.53
N VAL A 33 -8.37 -11.13 -5.05
CA VAL A 33 -7.57 -9.92 -4.85
C VAL A 33 -7.34 -9.72 -3.36
N LEU A 34 -6.08 -9.54 -2.95
CA LEU A 34 -5.73 -9.10 -1.60
C LEU A 34 -5.74 -7.58 -1.51
N VAL A 35 -6.18 -7.08 -0.36
CA VAL A 35 -6.06 -5.68 0.06
C VAL A 35 -5.35 -5.61 1.41
N LEU A 36 -4.80 -4.45 1.74
CA LEU A 36 -4.20 -4.19 3.05
C LEU A 36 -5.16 -3.36 3.91
N ARG A 37 -5.53 -3.92 5.07
CA ARG A 37 -6.32 -3.26 6.11
C ARG A 37 -5.40 -2.73 7.19
N ILE A 38 -5.47 -1.44 7.50
CA ILE A 38 -4.75 -0.87 8.63
C ILE A 38 -5.47 -1.30 9.91
N LEU A 39 -4.73 -1.90 10.85
CA LEU A 39 -5.25 -2.32 12.15
C LEU A 39 -5.06 -1.20 13.18
N GLU A 40 -3.87 -0.62 13.22
CA GLU A 40 -3.49 0.41 14.18
C GLU A 40 -2.40 1.32 13.60
N LEU A 41 -2.35 2.56 14.07
CA LEU A 41 -1.27 3.51 13.80
C LEU A 41 -0.27 3.39 14.96
N LEU A 42 0.93 2.88 14.69
CA LEU A 42 1.98 2.73 15.69
C LEU A 42 2.75 4.04 15.90
N GLU A 43 2.89 4.83 14.82
CA GLU A 43 3.39 6.19 14.87
C GLU A 43 2.49 7.13 14.07
N PRO A 44 2.29 8.39 14.51
CA PRO A 44 1.51 9.36 13.76
C PRO A 44 2.06 9.55 12.34
N VAL A 45 1.22 9.31 11.34
CA VAL A 45 1.58 9.53 9.94
C VAL A 45 1.60 11.03 9.66
N ARG A 46 2.80 11.60 9.51
CA ARG A 46 3.00 12.99 9.14
C ARG A 46 3.12 13.09 7.63
N ARG A 47 2.26 13.91 7.03
CA ARG A 47 2.39 14.29 5.62
C ARG A 47 3.63 15.16 5.46
N ARG A 48 4.64 14.65 4.75
CA ARG A 48 5.72 15.48 4.21
C ARG A 48 5.25 15.90 2.83
N ILE A 49 4.78 17.13 2.73
CA ILE A 49 3.89 17.56 1.66
C ILE A 49 4.63 17.59 0.31
N THR A 50 4.32 16.63 -0.55
CA THR A 50 4.40 16.78 -2.00
C THR A 50 2.99 16.95 -2.58
N ASN A 51 2.83 17.67 -3.70
CA ASN A 51 1.51 17.96 -4.31
C ASN A 51 0.69 16.69 -4.63
N ALA A 52 1.35 15.54 -4.84
CA ALA A 52 0.70 14.26 -5.09
C ALA A 52 0.12 13.62 -3.80
N GLU A 53 0.85 13.71 -2.68
CA GLU A 53 0.46 13.09 -1.40
C GLU A 53 -0.63 13.86 -0.65
N GLN A 54 -0.87 15.14 -0.98
CA GLN A 54 -1.99 15.90 -0.42
C GLN A 54 -3.35 15.25 -0.72
N ARG A 55 -3.45 14.54 -1.85
CA ARG A 55 -4.68 13.89 -2.31
C ARG A 55 -4.95 12.55 -1.64
N MET A 56 -3.96 11.93 -1.01
CA MET A 56 -4.16 10.67 -0.32
C MET A 56 -5.01 10.87 0.94
N PRO A 57 -5.93 9.96 1.28
CA PRO A 57 -6.49 9.92 2.62
C PRO A 57 -5.38 9.67 3.64
N LEU A 58 -5.47 10.29 4.83
CA LEU A 58 -4.60 9.91 5.94
C LEU A 58 -4.89 8.46 6.32
N PRO A 59 -3.88 7.63 6.63
CA PRO A 59 -4.10 6.30 7.16
C PRO A 59 -4.93 6.37 8.45
N GLN A 60 -5.96 5.52 8.54
CA GLN A 60 -6.80 5.39 9.72
C GLN A 60 -6.93 3.92 10.10
N ALA A 61 -7.02 3.62 11.40
CA ALA A 61 -7.34 2.26 11.84
C ALA A 61 -8.69 1.81 11.24
N GLY A 62 -8.72 0.57 10.74
CA GLY A 62 -9.86 0.01 10.01
C GLY A 62 -9.96 0.43 8.54
N SER A 63 -9.20 1.43 8.07
CA SER A 63 -9.23 1.83 6.68
C SER A 63 -8.38 0.91 5.80
N LEU A 64 -8.65 0.91 4.50
CA LEU A 64 -7.76 0.28 3.54
C LEU A 64 -6.55 1.17 3.25
N LEU A 65 -5.42 0.54 2.89
CA LEU A 65 -4.19 1.23 2.54
C LEU A 65 -4.22 1.72 1.08
N TYR A 66 -3.90 2.99 0.86
CA TYR A 66 -3.74 3.58 -0.46
C TYR A 66 -2.26 3.82 -0.78
N LYS A 67 -1.92 3.72 -2.07
CA LYS A 67 -0.63 4.10 -2.64
C LYS A 67 -0.82 5.15 -3.72
N ILE A 68 0.24 5.89 -4.05
CA ILE A 68 0.24 6.69 -5.27
C ILE A 68 0.47 5.78 -6.47
N ASP A 69 -0.42 5.87 -7.46
CA ASP A 69 -0.19 5.26 -8.75
C ASP A 69 0.94 6.02 -9.47
N PRO A 70 2.05 5.37 -9.85
CA PRO A 70 3.22 6.06 -10.40
C PRO A 70 2.97 6.68 -11.78
N PHE A 71 1.90 6.29 -12.48
CA PHE A 71 1.56 6.80 -13.81
C PHE A 71 0.59 7.98 -13.73
N SER A 72 -0.48 7.85 -12.94
CA SER A 72 -1.52 8.90 -12.83
C SER A 72 -1.26 9.91 -11.73
N GLY A 73 -0.35 9.61 -10.80
CA GLY A 73 -0.12 10.40 -9.59
C GLY A 73 -1.33 10.47 -8.66
N GLN A 74 -2.40 9.72 -8.95
CA GLN A 74 -3.60 9.70 -8.13
C GLN A 74 -3.49 8.62 -7.04
N PRO A 75 -4.17 8.82 -5.90
CA PRO A 75 -4.34 7.77 -4.91
C PRO A 75 -5.07 6.56 -5.52
N LYS A 76 -4.50 5.38 -5.36
CA LYS A 76 -5.10 4.10 -5.73
C LYS A 76 -5.02 3.14 -4.56
N LEU A 77 -6.03 2.31 -4.41
CA LEU A 77 -6.03 1.26 -3.39
C LEU A 77 -4.83 0.33 -3.60
N TRP A 78 -4.19 -0.08 -2.50
CA TRP A 78 -3.22 -1.15 -2.57
C TRP A 78 -3.95 -2.48 -2.80
N THR A 79 -3.66 -3.12 -3.92
CA THR A 79 -4.27 -4.38 -4.33
C THR A 79 -3.20 -5.33 -4.85
N TYR A 80 -3.37 -6.63 -4.60
CA TYR A 80 -2.54 -7.68 -5.18
C TYR A 80 -3.43 -8.82 -5.68
N ALA A 81 -3.44 -9.08 -6.99
CA ALA A 81 -4.15 -10.21 -7.53
C ALA A 81 -3.34 -11.49 -7.29
N LEU A 82 -3.95 -12.49 -6.67
CA LEU A 82 -3.39 -13.84 -6.52
C LEU A 82 -3.55 -14.57 -7.85
N ASP A 83 -2.77 -14.19 -8.86
CA ASP A 83 -2.74 -14.94 -10.11
C ASP A 83 -2.27 -16.40 -9.86
N ARG A 84 -2.56 -17.29 -10.81
CA ARG A 84 -2.08 -18.69 -10.76
C ARG A 84 -0.55 -18.83 -10.89
N TRP A 85 0.20 -17.72 -10.89
CA TRP A 85 1.63 -17.65 -11.17
C TRP A 85 2.39 -16.91 -10.07
N ALA A 86 1.84 -16.83 -8.85
CA ALA A 86 2.57 -16.42 -7.68
C ALA A 86 3.63 -17.50 -7.36
N ASP A 87 4.73 -17.44 -8.09
CA ASP A 87 6.02 -17.91 -7.60
C ASP A 87 6.16 -17.26 -6.22
N GLY A 88 6.02 -18.09 -5.18
CA GLY A 88 5.81 -17.64 -3.79
C GLY A 88 6.89 -16.67 -3.31
N ASP A 89 7.99 -16.56 -4.04
CA ASP A 89 9.06 -15.57 -3.92
C ASP A 89 8.60 -14.11 -4.01
N THR A 90 7.62 -13.75 -4.85
CA THR A 90 7.16 -12.34 -4.92
C THR A 90 6.39 -11.95 -3.66
N PHE A 91 5.55 -12.87 -3.16
CA PHE A 91 4.83 -12.68 -1.91
C PHE A 91 5.78 -12.70 -0.70
N LYS A 92 6.76 -13.62 -0.67
CA LYS A 92 7.78 -13.69 0.39
C LYS A 92 8.67 -12.45 0.45
N ARG A 93 9.13 -11.93 -0.69
CA ARG A 93 9.93 -10.69 -0.72
C ARG A 93 9.15 -9.49 -0.17
N PHE A 94 7.84 -9.44 -0.43
CA PHE A 94 6.98 -8.37 0.08
C PHE A 94 6.73 -8.50 1.59
N VAL A 95 6.45 -9.70 2.11
CA VAL A 95 6.35 -9.94 3.56
C VAL A 95 7.66 -9.57 4.26
N ALA A 96 8.81 -9.97 3.71
CA ALA A 96 10.13 -9.63 4.25
C ALA A 96 10.44 -8.12 4.25
N THR A 97 9.80 -7.32 3.38
CA THR A 97 9.96 -5.85 3.40
C THR A 97 9.01 -5.17 4.39
N CYS A 98 7.93 -5.83 4.81
CA CYS A 98 7.00 -5.32 5.82
C CYS A 98 7.44 -5.63 7.25
N GLU A 99 8.31 -6.61 7.47
CA GLU A 99 8.84 -6.94 8.80
C GLU A 99 10.05 -6.07 9.22
N GLY A 100 10.64 -5.29 8.30
CA GLY A 100 11.86 -4.52 8.55
C GLY A 100 13.08 -5.43 8.78
N PRO A 101 14.31 -4.91 8.66
CA PRO A 101 15.52 -5.63 9.10
C PRO A 101 15.54 -5.85 10.62
#